data_AF-A0A655FLQ1-F1
#
_entry.id   AF-A0A655FLQ1-F1
#
_cell.length_a   1.000
_cell.length_b   1.000
_cell.length_c   1.000
_cell.angle_alpha   90.00
_cell.angle_beta   90.00
_cell.angle_gamma   90.00
#
_symmetry.space_group_name_H-M   'P 1'
#
loop_
_entity.id
_entity.type
_entity.pdbx_description
1 polymer ?
#
loop_
_entity_poly.entity_id
_entity_poly.type
_entity_poly.pdbx_seq_one_letter_code
_entity_poly.pdbx_strand_id
1 'polypeptide(L)' 'MLITARALLDRNPDPDEQTIREAISGQICRCTGYTTIVRSIQWAAAHQTVKAQS' A
#
# COMPACT_ATOMS: atom_id res chain seq x y z
N MET A 1 7.22 -0.93 -4.80
CA MET A 1 6.02 -0.99 -3.94
C MET A 1 5.18 0.27 -4.00
N LEU A 2 5.77 1.45 -4.17
CA LEU A 2 5.04 2.73 -4.28
C LEU A 2 3.93 2.73 -5.35
N ILE A 3 4.23 2.35 -6.60
CA ILE A 3 3.24 2.38 -7.70
C ILE A 3 2.09 1.40 -7.44
N THR A 4 2.38 0.18 -7.00
CA THR A 4 1.35 -0.80 -6.66
C THR A 4 0.53 -0.37 -5.44
N ALA A 5 1.16 0.20 -4.42
CA ALA A 5 0.45 0.75 -3.26
C ALA A 5 -0.49 1.88 -3.68
N ARG A 6 -0.04 2.78 -4.56
CA ARG A 6 -0.89 3.84 -5.10
C ARG A 6 -2.07 3.27 -5.87
N ALA A 7 -1.82 2.35 -6.79
CA ALA A 7 -2.85 1.71 -7.61
C ALA A 7 -3.81 0.82 -6.78
N LEU A 8 -3.35 0.29 -5.64
CA LEU A 8 -4.20 -0.37 -4.65
C LEU A 8 -5.11 0.67 -3.99
N LEU A 9 -4.53 1.74 -3.44
CA LEU A 9 -5.27 2.78 -2.72
C LEU A 9 -6.26 3.57 -3.59
N ASP A 10 -6.00 3.70 -4.89
CA ASP A 10 -6.95 4.30 -5.84
C ASP A 10 -8.20 3.42 -6.04
N ARG A 11 -8.09 2.11 -5.85
CA ARG A 11 -9.20 1.14 -6.03
C ARG A 11 -9.87 0.73 -4.72
N ASN A 12 -9.07 0.60 -3.67
CA ASN A 12 -9.48 0.25 -2.33
C ASN A 12 -8.80 1.22 -1.35
N PRO A 13 -9.47 2.33 -0.97
CA PRO A 13 -8.89 3.35 -0.10
C PRO A 13 -8.59 2.88 1.33
N ASP A 14 -9.24 1.82 1.80
CA ASP A 14 -9.08 1.25 3.14
C ASP A 14 -8.81 -0.28 3.07
N PRO A 15 -7.66 -0.70 2.52
CA PRO A 15 -7.34 -2.11 2.37
C PRO A 15 -6.86 -2.70 3.70
N ASP A 16 -7.32 -3.90 4.02
CA ASP A 16 -6.78 -4.66 5.16
C ASP A 16 -5.34 -5.15 4.89
N GLU A 17 -4.68 -5.64 5.95
CA GLU A 17 -3.30 -6.11 5.86
C GLU A 17 -3.12 -7.23 4.83
N GLN A 18 -4.07 -8.16 4.75
CA GLN A 18 -4.00 -9.29 3.83
C GLN A 18 -4.03 -8.80 2.37
N THR A 19 -4.96 -7.91 2.04
CA THR A 19 -5.08 -7.29 0.73
C THR A 19 -3.80 -6.56 0.34
N ILE A 20 -3.20 -5.81 1.29
CA ILE A 20 -1.93 -5.12 1.04
C ILE A 20 -0.81 -6.13 0.73
N ARG A 21 -0.71 -7.21 1.51
CA ARG A 21 0.32 -8.25 1.32
C ARG A 21 0.17 -8.97 -0.01
N GLU A 22 -1.05 -9.30 -0.40
CA GLU A 22 -1.36 -9.90 -1.69
C GLU A 22 -0.97 -8.95 -2.83
N ALA A 23 -1.34 -7.66 -2.74
CA ALA A 23 -1.01 -6.67 -3.76
C ALA A 23 0.50 -6.51 -3.99
N ILE A 24 1.31 -6.63 -2.93
CA ILE A 24 2.76 -6.47 -3.01
C ILE A 24 3.53 -7.80 -3.13
N SER A 25 2.85 -8.95 -3.17
CA SER A 25 3.44 -10.29 -3.13
C SER A 25 4.44 -10.57 -4.26
N GLY A 26 4.25 -9.95 -5.44
CA GLY A 26 5.15 -10.07 -6.59
C GLY A 26 6.40 -9.18 -6.54
N GLN A 27 6.63 -8.42 -5.47
CA GLN A 27 7.71 -7.45 -5.38
C GLN A 27 8.73 -7.86 -4.33
N ILE A 28 9.91 -8.26 -4.78
CA ILE A 28 10.99 -8.74 -3.92
C ILE A 28 11.58 -7.57 -3.12
N CYS A 29 11.65 -7.74 -1.80
CA CYS A 29 12.36 -6.82 -0.91
C CYS A 29 13.28 -7.61 0.04
N ARG A 30 14.53 -7.18 0.18
CA ARG A 30 15.52 -7.83 1.06
C ARG A 30 15.75 -7.10 2.39
N CYS A 31 15.37 -5.83 2.50
CA CYS A 31 15.79 -5.01 3.63
C CYS A 31 14.75 -4.92 4.75
N THR A 32 13.45 -4.84 4.43
CA THR A 32 12.41 -4.46 5.40
C THR A 32 11.65 -5.63 6.01
N GLY A 33 11.76 -6.83 5.42
CA GLY A 33 10.93 -7.97 5.80
C GLY A 33 9.42 -7.75 5.58
N TYR A 34 9.05 -6.79 4.71
CA TYR A 34 7.67 -6.41 4.34
C TYR A 34 6.85 -5.69 5.42
N THR A 35 7.11 -5.90 6.71
CA THR A 35 6.33 -5.31 7.82
C THR A 35 6.25 -3.79 7.73
N THR A 36 7.38 -3.10 7.55
CA THR A 36 7.38 -1.63 7.45
C THR A 36 6.60 -1.14 6.24
N ILE A 37 6.61 -1.89 5.14
CA ILE A 37 5.92 -1.48 3.91
C ILE A 37 4.41 -1.59 4.07
N VAL A 38 3.93 -2.69 4.65
CA VAL A 38 2.51 -2.85 5.01
C VAL A 38 2.04 -1.69 5.89
N ARG A 39 2.79 -1.38 6.96
CA ARG A 39 2.48 -0.27 7.87
C ARG A 39 2.49 1.09 7.17
N SER A 40 3.43 1.33 6.25
CA SER A 40 3.46 2.57 5.46
C SER A 40 2.26 2.73 4.55
N ILE A 41 1.75 1.63 3.98
CA ILE A 41 0.56 1.65 3.11
C ILE A 41 -0.70 1.92 3.96
N GLN A 42 -0.85 1.27 5.11
CA GLN A 42 -1.93 1.54 6.07
C GLN A 42 -1.90 2.99 6.55
N TRP A 43 -0.70 3.51 6.87
CA TRP A 43 -0.54 4.90 7.24
C TRP A 43 -0.98 5.84 6.11
N ALA A 44 -0.59 5.54 4.87
CA ALA A 44 -1.00 6.32 3.70
C ALA A 44 -2.52 6.26 3.49
N ALA A 45 -3.16 5.10 3.67
CA ALA A 45 -4.63 4.96 3.63
C ALA A 45 -5.32 5.89 4.65
N ALA A 46 -4.82 5.92 5.88
CA ALA A 46 -5.37 6.77 6.94
C ALA A 46 -5.08 8.27 6.78
N HIS A 47 -4.06 8.65 6.01
CA HIS A 47 -3.58 10.04 5.87
C HIS A 47 -3.61 10.54 4.43
N GLN A 48 -4.55 10.07 3.61
CA GLN A 48 -4.69 10.57 2.24
C GLN A 48 -5.14 12.05 2.25
N THR A 49 -4.19 12.97 2.03
CA THR A 49 -4.44 14.42 1.97
C THR A 49 -4.72 14.93 0.56
N VAL A 50 -4.69 14.07 -0.46
CA VAL A 50 -4.88 14.46 -1.86
C VAL A 50 -6.06 13.71 -2.45
N LYS A 51 -7.15 14.46 -2.70
CA LYS A 51 -8.28 14.07 -3.55
C LYS A 51 -7.77 13.39 -4.82
N ALA A 52 -8.40 12.27 -5.17
CA ALA A 52 -8.28 11.53 -6.42
C ALA A 52 -7.79 12.42 -7.58
N GLN A 53 -6.64 12.07 -8.13
CA GLN A 53 -6.12 12.71 -9.33
C GLN A 53 -7.06 12.38 -10.50
N SER A 54 -7.82 13.41 -10.90
CA SER A 54 -8.45 13.65 -12.22
C SER A 54 -9.44 12.60 -12.73
#